data_AF-R0MA21-F1
#
_entry.id   AF-R0MA21-F1
#
_cell.length_a   1.000
_cell.length_b   1.000
_cell.length_c   1.000
_cell.angle_alpha   90.00
_cell.angle_beta   90.00
_cell.angle_gamma   90.00
#
_symmetry.space_group_name_H-M   'P 1'
#
loop_
_entity.id
_entity.type
_entity.pdbx_description
1 polymer ?
#
loop_
_entity_poly.entity_id
_entity_poly.type
_entity_poly.pdbx_seq_one_letter_code
_entity_poly.pdbx_strand_id
1 'polypeptide(L)' 'MTFIVSEETGGISITYNGVFKHDLTIEEFEAELRAILLPAVEEKVSFKDRLLGGWKYEKK' A
#
# COMPACT_ATOMS: atom_id res chain seq x y z
N MET A 1 8.67 -0.80 -9.71
CA MET A 1 9.15 0.30 -8.86
C MET A 1 10.65 0.34 -9.01
N THR A 2 11.22 1.53 -9.15
CA THR A 2 12.67 1.74 -9.16
C THR A 2 12.96 2.91 -8.22
N PHE A 3 13.98 2.77 -7.37
CA PHE A 3 14.52 3.89 -6.61
C PHE A 3 15.90 4.25 -7.15
N ILE A 4 16.27 5.52 -7.01
CA ILE A 4 17.50 6.11 -7.51
C ILE A 4 18.16 6.84 -6.35
N VAL A 5 19.48 6.72 -6.24
CA VAL A 5 20.30 7.51 -5.33
C VAL A 5 21.25 8.34 -6.17
N SER A 6 21.20 9.66 -5.99
CA SER A 6 22.11 10.59 -6.66
C SER A 6 23.53 10.39 -6.13
N GLU A 7 24.51 10.19 -7.02
CA GLU A 7 25.92 10.13 -6.63
C GLU A 7 26.42 11.49 -6.12
N GLU A 8 25.97 12.59 -6.75
CA GLU A 8 26.44 13.94 -6.47
C GLU A 8 25.89 14.49 -5.14
N THR A 9 24.62 14.20 -4.84
CA THR A 9 23.92 14.81 -3.72
C THR A 9 23.52 13.83 -2.62
N GLY A 10 23.54 12.52 -2.91
CA GLY A 10 22.95 11.51 -2.03
C GLY A 10 21.42 11.54 -1.99
N GLY A 11 20.77 12.43 -2.74
CA GLY A 11 19.31 12.57 -2.79
C GLY A 11 18.63 11.30 -3.29
N ILE A 12 17.47 10.98 -2.71
CA ILE A 12 16.71 9.77 -3.00
C ILE A 12 15.52 10.11 -3.87
N SER A 13 15.26 9.29 -4.89
CA SER A 13 14.10 9.43 -5.77
C SER A 13 13.46 8.08 -6.04
N ILE A 14 12.19 8.08 -6.44
CA ILE A 14 11.43 6.88 -6.78
C ILE A 14 10.59 7.10 -8.04
N THR A 15 10.48 6.05 -8.85
CA THR A 15 9.51 5.97 -9.95
C THR A 15 8.64 4.72 -9.83
N TYR A 16 7.33 4.94 -9.94
CA TYR A 16 6.33 3.88 -9.91
C TYR A 16 5.09 4.31 -10.72
N ASN A 17 4.60 3.43 -11.59
CA ASN A 17 3.43 3.66 -12.45
C ASN A 17 3.43 5.02 -13.19
N GLY A 18 4.59 5.41 -13.74
CA GLY A 18 4.73 6.65 -14.51
C GLY A 18 4.82 7.93 -13.67
N VAL A 19 4.77 7.82 -12.33
CA VAL A 19 4.99 8.94 -11.41
C VAL A 19 6.44 8.94 -10.95
N PHE A 20 7.10 10.08 -11.09
CA PHE A 20 8.44 10.32 -10.58
C PHE A 20 8.38 11.29 -9.40
N LYS A 21 8.92 10.88 -8.26
CA LYS A 21 9.09 11.72 -7.06
C LYS A 21 10.58 11.85 -6.77
N HIS A 22 11.03 13.08 -6.60
CA HIS A 22 12.45 13.44 -6.55
C HIS A 22 12.80 14.13 -5.23
N ASP A 23 14.04 13.94 -4.77
CA ASP A 23 14.62 14.52 -3.55
C ASP A 23 13.77 14.28 -2.30
N LEU A 24 13.33 13.03 -2.13
CA LEU A 24 12.53 12.60 -1.00
C LEU A 24 13.36 12.62 0.29
N THR A 25 12.74 13.04 1.40
CA THR A 25 13.28 12.72 2.71
C THR A 25 13.20 11.20 2.97
N ILE A 26 13.89 10.72 4.00
CA ILE A 26 13.85 9.30 4.38
C ILE A 26 12.42 8.88 4.75
N GLU A 27 11.69 9.75 5.44
CA GLU A 27 10.31 9.50 5.88
C GLU A 27 9.35 9.43 4.69
N GLU A 28 9.50 10.33 3.72
CA GLU A 28 8.70 10.30 2.49
C GLU A 28 9.02 9.06 1.66
N PHE A 29 10.29 8.70 1.53
CA PHE A 29 10.71 7.48 0.84
C PHE A 29 10.12 6.23 1.50
N GLU A 30 10.18 6.11 2.83
CA GLU A 30 9.57 5.00 3.56
C GLU A 30 8.05 4.95 3.33
N ALA A 31 7.37 6.09 3.37
CA ALA A 31 5.92 6.16 3.13
C ALA A 31 5.55 5.64 1.74
N GLU A 32 6.32 6.00 0.70
CA GLU A 32 6.13 5.46 -0.65
C GLU A 32 6.34 3.94 -0.69
N LEU A 33 7.39 3.43 -0.04
CA LEU A 33 7.63 1.98 0.04
C LEU A 33 6.46 1.25 0.69
N ARG A 34 5.92 1.78 1.79
CA ARG A 34 4.78 1.18 2.49
C ARG A 34 3.54 1.15 1.60
N ALA A 35 3.24 2.26 0.93
CA ALA A 35 2.07 2.37 0.07
C ALA A 35 2.13 1.42 -1.14
N ILE A 36 3.32 1.19 -1.69
CA ILE A 36 3.52 0.37 -2.89
C ILE A 36 3.67 -1.13 -2.56
N LEU A 37 4.39 -1.45 -1.48
CA LEU A 37 4.82 -2.82 -1.19
C LEU A 37 3.94 -3.56 -0.18
N LEU A 38 3.24 -2.83 0.68
CA LEU A 38 2.30 -3.48 1.60
C LEU A 38 1.01 -3.80 0.84
N PRO A 39 0.48 -5.03 0.97
CA PRO A 39 -0.85 -5.32 0.46
C PRO A 39 -1.82 -4.35 1.13
N ALA A 40 -2.78 -3.84 0.36
CA ALA A 40 -3.94 -3.19 0.95
C ALA A 40 -4.48 -4.15 2.01
N VAL A 41 -4.57 -3.69 3.26
CA VAL A 41 -5.27 -4.46 4.28
C VAL A 41 -6.71 -4.50 3.80
N GLU A 42 -7.08 -5.56 3.09
CA GLU A 42 -8.48 -5.91 2.94
C GLU A 42 -8.98 -6.00 4.37
N GLU A 43 -9.87 -5.07 4.76
CA GLU A 43 -10.68 -5.25 5.95
C GLU A 43 -11.32 -6.62 5.78
N LYS A 44 -10.76 -7.62 6.45
CA LYS A 44 -11.29 -8.97 6.40
C LYS A 44 -12.66 -8.85 7.01
N VAL A 45 -13.68 -8.77 6.15
CA VAL A 45 -15.09 -8.92 6.52
C VAL A 45 -15.10 -10.06 7.52
N SER A 46 -15.48 -9.71 8.76
CA SER A 46 -15.25 -10.58 9.90
C SER A 46 -15.82 -11.94 9.57
N PHE A 47 -15.13 -13.02 9.94
CA PHE A 47 -15.66 -14.37 9.76
C PHE A 47 -17.07 -14.49 10.37
N LYS A 48 -17.38 -13.67 11.39
CA LYS A 48 -18.72 -13.50 11.98
C LYS A 48 -19.74 -12.94 10.99
N ASP A 49 -19.40 -11.93 10.20
CA ASP A 49 -20.30 -11.34 9.20
C ASP A 49 -20.59 -12.34 8.06
N ARG A 50 -19.57 -13.13 7.68
CA ARG A 50 -19.74 -14.22 6.71
C ARG A 50 -20.61 -15.36 7.23
N LEU A 51 -20.53 -15.67 8.52
CA LEU A 51 -21.29 -16.77 9.13
C LEU A 51 -22.76 -16.38 9.43
N LEU A 52 -22.99 -15.16 9.91
CA LEU A 52 -24.33 -14.68 10.28
C LEU A 52 -25.19 -14.29 9.07
N GLY A 53 -24.58 -14.05 7.91
CA GLY A 53 -25.28 -13.79 6.64
C GLY A 53 -26.02 -15.01 6.06
N GLY A 54 -25.66 -16.24 6.46
CA GLY A 54 -26.29 -17.48 5.98
C GLY A 54 -27.64 -17.80 6.66
N TRP A 55 -27.82 -17.43 7.93
CA TRP A 55 -29.03 -17.77 8.70
C TRP A 55 -30.24 -16.89 8.41
N LYS A 56 -30.08 -15.79 7.66
CA LYS A 56 -31.20 -14.90 7.31
C LYS A 56 -32.14 -15.44 6.22
N TYR A 57 -31.82 -16.58 5.58
CA TYR A 57 -32.62 -17.14 4.48
C TYR A 57 -33.41 -18.41 4.83
N GLU A 58 -33.38 -18.89 6.07
CA GLU A 58 -34.07 -20.13 6.50
C GLU A 58 -35.43 -19.91 7.21
N LYS A 59 -36.08 -18.77 6.95
CA LYS A 59 -37.51 -18.61 7.29
C LYS A 59 -38.31 -18.19 6.07
N LYS A 60 -38.69 -19.17 5.26
CA LYS A 60 -39.89 -19.11 4.44
C LYS A 60 -40.51 -20.50 4.33
#